data_AF-A0A960NVH2-F1
#
_entry.id   AF-A0A960NVH2-F1
#
_cell.length_a   1.000
_cell.length_b   1.000
_cell.length_c   1.000
_cell.angle_alpha   90.00
_cell.angle_beta   90.00
_cell.angle_gamma   90.00
#
_symmetry.space_group_name_H-M   'P 1'
#
loop_
_entity.id
_entity.type
_entity.pdbx_description
1 polymer ?
#
loop_
_entity_poly.entity_id
_entity_poly.type
_entity_poly.pdbx_seq_one_letter_code
_entity_poly.pdbx_strand_id
1 'polypeptide(L)'
;MSLNRSEQMLFDYWEANPDERQFWRDKVQTAVRAAVDEHAAAFRLEADLWAYFVERSGVVAPFREVAGREGLTRTSMRNLADYLIRLWTEPRPKPKRARPVW
;
A
#
# COMPACT_ATOMS: atom_id res chain seq x y z
N MET A 1 3.98 -12.32 2.56
CA MET A 1 5.01 -11.32 2.88
C MET A 1 4.63 -10.73 4.23
N SER A 2 5.60 -10.52 5.10
CA SER A 2 5.36 -9.81 6.37
C SER A 2 5.38 -8.31 6.11
N LEU A 3 4.54 -7.56 6.79
CA LEU A 3 4.66 -6.10 6.84
C LEU A 3 5.81 -5.70 7.76
N ASN A 4 6.56 -4.67 7.39
CA ASN A 4 7.50 -4.01 8.29
C ASN A 4 6.72 -3.15 9.32
N ARG A 5 7.42 -2.57 10.30
CA ARG A 5 6.79 -1.80 11.37
C ARG A 5 5.95 -0.62 10.86
N SER A 6 6.47 0.15 9.90
CA SER A 6 5.77 1.33 9.35
C SER A 6 4.56 0.93 8.51
N GLU A 7 4.70 -0.14 7.74
CA GLU A 7 3.63 -0.76 6.95
C GLU A 7 2.50 -1.27 7.86
N GLN A 8 2.84 -2.02 8.91
CA GLN A 8 1.87 -2.55 9.87
C GLN A 8 1.14 -1.41 10.59
N MET A 9 1.88 -0.39 11.01
CA MET A 9 1.31 0.77 11.70
C MET A 9 0.31 1.54 10.85
N LEU A 10 0.60 1.72 9.55
CA LEU A 10 -0.32 2.37 8.63
C LEU A 10 -1.60 1.54 8.45
N PHE A 11 -1.46 0.23 8.34
CA PHE A 11 -2.58 -0.68 8.21
C PHE A 11 -3.47 -0.68 9.46
N ASP A 12 -2.87 -0.78 10.65
CA ASP A 12 -3.59 -0.76 11.93
C ASP A 12 -4.32 0.58 12.14
N TYR A 13 -3.69 1.68 11.73
CA TYR A 13 -4.32 3.00 11.76
C TYR A 13 -5.58 3.05 10.91
N TRP A 14 -5.57 2.48 9.70
CA TRP A 14 -6.78 2.44 8.86
C TRP A 14 -7.85 1.48 9.38
N GLU A 15 -7.50 0.37 10.00
CA GLU A 15 -8.51 -0.48 10.65
C GLU A 15 -9.26 0.28 11.75
N ALA A 16 -8.60 1.22 12.42
CA ALA A 16 -9.24 2.11 13.40
C ALA A 16 -9.93 3.35 12.79
N ASN A 17 -9.69 3.67 11.51
CA ASN A 17 -10.19 4.87 10.84
C ASN A 17 -10.88 4.51 9.51
N PRO A 18 -12.19 4.19 9.53
CA PRO A 18 -12.89 3.62 8.38
C PRO A 18 -12.98 4.56 7.17
N ASP A 19 -13.08 5.88 7.40
CA ASP A 19 -13.12 6.87 6.31
C ASP A 19 -11.79 6.90 5.55
N GLU A 20 -10.67 6.88 6.28
CA GLU A 20 -9.33 6.81 5.71
C GLU A 20 -9.12 5.50 4.96
N ARG A 21 -9.57 4.39 5.55
CA ARG A 21 -9.54 3.08 4.90
C ARG A 21 -10.32 3.08 3.59
N GLN A 22 -11.51 3.68 3.56
CA GLN A 22 -12.33 3.75 2.36
C GLN A 22 -11.66 4.60 1.27
N PHE A 23 -11.11 5.77 1.62
CA PHE A 23 -10.32 6.59 0.70
C PHE A 23 -9.16 5.79 0.07
N TRP A 24 -8.40 5.07 0.89
CA TRP A 24 -7.27 4.27 0.41
C TRP A 24 -7.71 3.07 -0.41
N ARG A 25 -8.83 2.43 -0.06
CA ARG A 25 -9.43 1.37 -0.88
C ARG A 25 -9.77 1.87 -2.28
N ASP A 26 -10.45 3.00 -2.38
CA ASP A 26 -10.84 3.58 -3.68
C ASP A 26 -9.61 3.99 -4.50
N LYS A 27 -8.59 4.55 -3.83
CA LYS A 27 -7.31 4.90 -4.46
C LYS A 27 -6.57 3.68 -4.99
N VAL A 28 -6.50 2.59 -4.22
CA VAL A 28 -5.88 1.33 -4.64
C VAL A 28 -6.61 0.73 -5.84
N GLN A 29 -7.94 0.66 -5.79
CA GLN A 29 -8.74 0.15 -6.91
C GLN A 29 -8.55 0.98 -8.18
N THR A 30 -8.49 2.31 -8.05
CA THR A 30 -8.21 3.21 -9.18
C THR A 30 -6.82 3.01 -9.73
N ALA A 31 -5.80 2.89 -8.87
CA ALA A 31 -4.42 2.66 -9.28
C ALA A 31 -4.26 1.33 -10.03
N VAL A 32 -4.90 0.26 -9.56
CA VAL A 32 -4.91 -1.04 -10.23
C VAL A 32 -5.63 -0.98 -11.57
N ARG A 33 -6.77 -0.29 -11.68
CA ARG A 33 -7.49 -0.13 -12.96
C ARG A 33 -6.67 0.64 -14.00
N ALA A 34 -5.89 1.63 -13.57
CA ALA A 34 -5.08 2.48 -14.45
C ALA A 34 -3.69 1.90 -14.78
N ALA A 35 -3.28 0.81 -14.13
CA ALA A 35 -1.97 0.21 -14.31
C ALA A 35 -1.99 -0.96 -15.31
N VAL A 36 -0.89 -1.11 -16.06
CA VAL A 36 -0.67 -2.22 -17.00
C VAL A 36 -0.67 -3.55 -16.24
N ASP A 37 -0.02 -3.60 -15.08
CA ASP A 37 0.02 -4.76 -14.19
C ASP A 37 0.03 -4.36 -12.70
N GLU A 38 -0.08 -5.36 -11.83
CA GLU A 38 -0.07 -5.18 -10.37
C GLU A 38 1.27 -4.64 -9.87
N HIS A 39 2.39 -4.96 -10.52
CA HIS A 39 3.71 -4.50 -10.10
C HIS A 39 3.86 -2.99 -10.30
N ALA A 40 3.37 -2.46 -11.42
CA ALA A 40 3.31 -1.04 -11.72
C ALA A 40 2.36 -0.29 -10.78
N ALA A 41 1.20 -0.90 -10.45
CA ALA A 41 0.28 -0.33 -9.46
C ALA A 41 0.92 -0.22 -8.08
N ALA A 42 1.55 -1.29 -7.59
CA ALA A 42 2.22 -1.29 -6.30
C ALA A 42 3.40 -0.31 -6.23
N PHE A 43 4.11 -0.05 -7.34
CA PHE A 43 5.20 0.92 -7.35
C PHE A 43 4.70 2.35 -7.17
N ARG A 44 3.57 2.68 -7.82
CA ARG A 44 2.91 3.97 -7.65
C ARG A 44 2.36 4.14 -6.23
N LEU A 45 1.68 3.11 -5.73
CA LEU A 45 1.12 3.11 -4.37
C LEU A 45 2.21 3.22 -3.30
N GLU A 46 3.35 2.56 -3.46
CA GLU A 46 4.47 2.64 -2.51
C GLU A 46 4.89 4.09 -2.23
N ALA A 47 5.03 4.92 -3.27
CA ALA A 47 5.40 6.32 -3.11
C ALA A 47 4.33 7.12 -2.36
N ASP A 48 3.06 6.90 -2.70
CA ASP A 48 1.93 7.57 -2.05
C ASP A 48 1.78 7.15 -0.58
N LEU A 49 1.97 5.86 -0.27
CA LEU A 49 1.91 5.33 1.09
C LEU A 49 3.01 5.95 1.96
N TRP A 50 4.23 6.08 1.44
CA TRP A 50 5.31 6.73 2.16
C TRP A 50 5.01 8.21 2.41
N ALA A 51 4.52 8.94 1.40
CA ALA A 51 4.17 10.35 1.55
C ALA A 51 3.10 10.55 2.62
N TYR A 52 2.09 9.69 2.63
CA TYR A 52 1.01 9.73 3.61
C TYR A 52 1.48 9.34 5.02
N PHE A 53 2.39 8.37 5.16
CA PHE A 53 3.04 8.08 6.44
C PHE A 53 3.76 9.31 6.99
N VAL A 54 4.54 10.00 6.16
CA VAL A 54 5.26 11.24 6.53
C VAL A 54 4.28 12.34 6.94
N GLU A 55 3.19 12.54 6.20
CA GLU A 55 2.14 13.50 6.56
C GLU A 55 1.55 13.17 7.94
N ARG A 56 1.17 11.91 8.17
CA ARG A 56 0.60 11.46 9.44
C ARG A 56 1.59 11.57 10.60
N SER A 57 2.90 11.39 10.38
CA SER A 57 3.93 11.67 11.39
C SER A 57 3.97 13.14 11.83
N GLY A 58 3.48 14.08 11.02
CA GLY A 58 3.34 15.48 11.39
C GLY A 58 2.19 15.75 12.36
N VAL A 59 1.08 15.00 12.27
CA VAL A 59 -0.20 15.34 12.93
C VAL A 59 -0.74 14.29 13.90
N VAL A 60 -0.38 13.01 13.74
CA VAL A 60 -0.86 11.89 14.57
C VAL A 60 0.22 11.44 15.54
N ALA A 61 -0.07 11.49 16.85
CA ALA A 61 0.90 11.27 17.92
C ALA A 61 1.65 9.92 17.81
N PRO A 62 0.99 8.76 17.60
CA PRO A 62 1.68 7.50 17.34
C PRO A 62 2.76 7.60 16.24
N PHE A 63 2.42 8.14 15.08
CA PHE A 63 3.33 8.24 13.93
C PHE A 63 4.48 9.21 14.22
N ARG A 64 4.21 10.28 14.97
CA ARG A 64 5.23 11.24 15.39
C ARG A 64 6.25 10.60 16.35
N GLU A 65 5.78 9.81 17.30
CA GLU A 65 6.66 9.15 18.27
C GLU A 65 7.61 8.14 17.61
N VAL A 66 7.10 7.35 16.66
CA VAL A 66 7.93 6.42 15.88
C VAL A 66 8.93 7.19 15.01
N ALA A 67 8.48 8.22 14.29
CA ALA A 67 9.35 9.06 13.48
C ALA A 67 10.42 9.79 14.31
N GLY A 68 10.11 10.22 15.53
CA GLY A 68 11.07 10.88 16.43
C GLY A 68 12.13 9.94 16.99
N ARG A 69 11.80 8.66 17.18
CA ARG A 69 12.74 7.63 17.69
C ARG A 69 13.63 7.05 16.60
N GLU A 70 13.09 6.80 15.41
CA GLU A 70 13.78 6.10 14.32
C GLU A 70 14.27 7.02 13.20
N GLY A 71 13.77 8.26 13.17
CA GLY A 71 13.94 9.18 12.03
C GLY A 71 12.99 8.84 10.87
N LEU A 72 12.80 9.80 9.96
CA LEU A 72 12.01 9.61 8.74
C LEU A 72 12.89 9.12 7.58
N THR A 73 13.64 8.04 7.79
CA THR A 73 14.42 7.43 6.71
C THR A 73 13.47 6.72 5.75
N ARG A 74 13.55 7.06 4.45
CA ARG A 74 12.67 6.47 3.44
C ARG A 74 12.72 4.95 3.49
N THR A 75 11.58 4.36 3.83
CA THR A 75 11.40 2.90 3.89
C THR A 75 10.44 2.47 2.80
N SER A 76 10.70 1.31 2.20
CA SER A 76 9.80 0.74 1.19
C SER A 76 8.46 0.38 1.84
N MET A 77 7.37 0.85 1.22
CA MET A 77 5.99 0.51 1.57
C MET A 77 5.42 -0.54 0.60
N ARG A 78 6.30 -1.30 -0.02
CA ARG A 78 5.97 -2.20 -1.12
C ARG A 78 5.14 -3.40 -0.67
N ASN A 79 5.47 -4.00 0.47
CA ASN A 79 4.72 -5.15 0.97
C ASN A 79 3.30 -4.74 1.34
N LEU A 80 3.13 -3.55 1.92
CA LEU A 80 1.80 -2.99 2.17
C LEU A 80 1.06 -2.77 0.85
N ALA A 81 1.66 -2.12 -0.15
CA ALA A 81 1.03 -1.91 -1.44
C ALA A 81 0.57 -3.24 -2.08
N ASP A 82 1.44 -4.25 -2.13
CA ASP A 82 1.13 -5.58 -2.67
C ASP A 82 0.04 -6.29 -1.85
N TYR A 83 0.04 -6.13 -0.52
CA TYR A 83 -0.99 -6.67 0.37
C TYR A 83 -2.36 -6.03 0.10
N LEU A 84 -2.43 -4.71 0.00
CA LEU A 84 -3.67 -3.97 -0.24
C LEU A 84 -4.28 -4.28 -1.60
N ILE A 85 -3.46 -4.42 -2.65
CA ILE A 85 -3.93 -4.83 -3.98
C ILE A 85 -4.65 -6.18 -3.87
N ARG A 86 -4.04 -7.16 -3.21
CA ARG A 86 -4.64 -8.50 -3.04
C ARG A 86 -5.89 -8.48 -2.16
N LEU A 87 -5.93 -7.60 -1.16
CA LEU A 87 -7.03 -7.52 -0.21
C LEU A 87 -8.26 -6.81 -0.80
N TRP A 88 -8.06 -5.75 -1.59
CA TRP A 88 -9.12 -4.85 -2.03
C TRP A 88 -9.48 -4.94 -3.50
N THR A 89 -8.76 -5.75 -4.27
CA THR A 89 -9.06 -6.00 -5.68
C THR A 89 -9.29 -7.47 -5.93
N GLU A 90 -10.17 -7.78 -6.89
CA GLU A 90 -10.32 -9.15 -7.37
C GLU A 90 -9.01 -9.58 -8.05
N PRO A 91 -8.55 -10.83 -7.85
CA PRO A 91 -7.37 -11.33 -8.51
C PRO A 91 -7.55 -11.19 -10.03
N ARG A 92 -6.66 -10.46 -10.71
CA ARG A 92 -6.71 -10.40 -12.17
C ARG A 92 -6.56 -11.84 -12.72
N PRO A 93 -7.43 -12.30 -13.64
CA PRO A 93 -7.27 -13.61 -14.22
C PRO A 93 -5.90 -13.69 -14.89
N LYS A 94 -5.08 -14.66 -14.46
CA LYS A 94 -3.74 -14.87 -15.05
C LYS A 94 -3.90 -15.10 -16.55
N PRO A 95 -3.10 -14.45 -17.40
CA PRO A 95 -3.13 -14.74 -18.83
C PRO A 95 -2.90 -16.23 -19.02
N LYS A 96 -3.87 -16.91 -19.65
CA LYS A 96 -3.75 -18.33 -19.98
C LYS A 96 -2.48 -18.46 -20.81
N ARG A 97 -1.48 -19.21 -20.31
CA ARG A 97 -0.30 -19.55 -21.09
C ARG A 97 -0.79 -20.09 -22.42
N ALA A 98 -0.51 -19.39 -23.51
CA ALA A 98 -0.80 -19.89 -24.84
C ALA A 98 -0.15 -21.27 -24.95
N ARG A 99 -0.95 -22.30 -25.22
CA ARG A 99 -0.40 -23.63 -25.50
C ARG A 99 0.56 -23.48 -26.66
N PRO A 100 1.83 -23.91 -26.54
CA PRO A 100 2.70 -23.98 -27.70
C PRO A 100 2.03 -24.92 -28.71
N VAL A 101 1.75 -24.39 -29.90
CA VAL A 101 1.34 -25.18 -31.05
C VAL A 101 2.64 -25.76 -31.60
N TRP A 102 2.78 -27.08 -31.55
CA TRP A 102 3.89 -27.82 -32.18
C TRP A 102 3.53 -28.10 -33.64
#